data_AF-A0A8D8GQI6-F1
#
_entry.id   AF-A0A8D8GQI6-F1
#
_cell.length_a   1.000
_cell.length_b   1.000
_cell.length_c   1.000
_cell.angle_alpha   90.00
_cell.angle_beta   90.00
_cell.angle_gamma   90.00
#
_symmetry.space_group_name_H-M   'P 1'
#
loop_
_entity.id
_entity.type
_entity.pdbx_description
1 polymer ?
#
loop_
_entity_poly.entity_id
_entity_poly.type
_entity_poly.pdbx_seq_one_letter_code
_entity_poly.pdbx_strand_id
1 'polypeptide(L)'
;MVRRSLQKTAISIRFLSFKTRHYRLVTEGCLQYNSKGGYYYNHPYFSTAIFKNIQVGPNNVTKLRLGVAAKNDGHVRLAPVKYPYDSTVMNEIVLSGWRNTKSEVRRYTRTEPNKVKDQIVLKELSSLGMLSEYGPLMFTMAIHQDGLVELTKDGEVVPFLKFQDPKLSYEYISFCNWDVPAIYFFDCPLERDKRICEGIVFP
;
A
#
# COMPACT_ATOMS: atom_id res chain seq x y z
N MET A 1 -42.99 -55.61 -2.16
CA MET A 1 -42.48 -54.38 -2.81
C MET A 1 -42.46 -53.27 -1.75
N VAL A 2 -41.32 -53.02 -1.11
CA VAL A 2 -41.18 -52.01 -0.04
C VAL A 2 -39.98 -51.13 -0.39
N ARG A 3 -40.24 -49.89 -0.84
CA ARG A 3 -39.21 -48.89 -1.09
C ARG A 3 -38.93 -48.12 0.20
N ARG A 4 -37.77 -48.34 0.82
CA ARG A 4 -37.26 -47.48 1.90
C ARG A 4 -36.65 -46.22 1.30
N SER A 5 -37.26 -45.08 1.59
CA SER A 5 -36.75 -43.75 1.29
C SER A 5 -35.59 -43.42 2.25
N LEU A 6 -34.41 -43.14 1.70
CA LEU A 6 -33.25 -42.63 2.45
C LEU A 6 -33.30 -41.10 2.42
N GLN A 7 -33.75 -40.49 3.53
CA GLN A 7 -33.65 -39.05 3.74
C GLN A 7 -32.19 -38.67 4.02
N LYS A 8 -31.55 -38.01 3.05
CA LYS A 8 -30.21 -37.42 3.23
C LYS A 8 -30.36 -36.09 3.94
N THR A 9 -30.07 -36.05 5.23
CA THR A 9 -29.95 -34.82 6.01
C THR A 9 -28.69 -34.08 5.56
N ALA A 10 -28.86 -33.00 4.79
CA ALA A 10 -27.77 -32.12 4.40
C ALA A 10 -27.38 -31.24 5.59
N ILE A 11 -26.29 -31.60 6.28
CA ILE A 11 -25.65 -30.72 7.26
C ILE A 11 -24.90 -29.65 6.47
N SER A 12 -25.50 -28.46 6.36
CA SER A 12 -24.83 -27.28 5.83
C SER A 12 -23.86 -26.76 6.89
N ILE A 13 -22.61 -27.20 6.81
CA ILE A 13 -21.51 -26.61 7.57
C ILE A 13 -21.20 -25.25 6.92
N ARG A 14 -21.74 -24.17 7.50
CA ARG A 14 -21.29 -22.80 7.18
C ARG A 14 -19.86 -22.66 7.70
N PHE A 15 -18.87 -22.80 6.82
CA PHE A 15 -17.52 -22.29 7.08
C PHE A 15 -17.60 -20.76 7.17
N LEU A 16 -17.63 -20.25 8.40
CA LEU A 16 -17.56 -18.82 8.66
C LEU A 16 -16.17 -18.29 8.26
N SER A 17 -16.20 -17.55 7.16
CA SER A 17 -15.24 -16.58 6.62
C SER A 17 -14.72 -15.59 7.69
N PHE A 18 -13.87 -16.04 8.61
CA PHE A 18 -13.18 -15.13 9.56
C PHE A 18 -12.03 -14.35 8.91
N LYS A 19 -11.29 -14.95 7.96
CA LYS A 19 -10.09 -14.36 7.34
C LYS A 19 -10.39 -13.20 6.38
N THR A 20 -11.38 -13.37 5.53
CA THR A 20 -11.89 -12.35 4.58
C THR A 20 -12.55 -11.17 5.28
N ARG A 21 -13.06 -11.36 6.51
CA ARG A 21 -13.60 -10.27 7.34
C ARG A 21 -12.51 -9.29 7.78
N HIS A 22 -11.34 -9.77 8.18
CA HIS A 22 -10.27 -8.89 8.67
C HIS A 22 -9.67 -8.02 7.55
N TYR A 23 -9.45 -8.61 6.38
CA TYR A 23 -9.02 -7.88 5.17
C TYR A 23 -9.96 -6.73 4.84
N ARG A 24 -11.26 -7.03 4.80
CA ARG A 24 -12.30 -6.05 4.45
C ARG A 24 -12.37 -4.89 5.45
N LEU A 25 -12.15 -5.14 6.75
CA LEU A 25 -12.22 -4.11 7.78
C LEU A 25 -11.03 -3.14 7.78
N VAL A 26 -9.84 -3.58 7.36
CA VAL A 26 -8.65 -2.70 7.31
C VAL A 26 -8.59 -1.89 6.02
N THR A 27 -9.15 -2.41 4.92
CA THR A 27 -9.15 -1.77 3.59
C THR A 27 -10.46 -1.09 3.21
N GLU A 28 -11.43 -1.01 4.13
CA GLU A 28 -12.72 -0.38 3.87
C GLU A 28 -12.55 1.09 3.47
N GLY A 29 -13.21 1.48 2.38
CA GLY A 29 -13.13 2.84 1.82
C GLY A 29 -11.87 3.12 0.99
N CYS A 30 -10.92 2.20 0.88
CA CYS A 30 -9.75 2.35 0.02
C CYS A 30 -10.07 2.07 -1.45
N LEU A 31 -9.34 2.75 -2.35
CA LEU A 31 -9.18 2.30 -3.72
C LEU A 31 -8.23 1.10 -3.79
N GLN A 32 -8.40 0.25 -4.80
CA GLN A 32 -7.59 -0.95 -4.99
C GLN A 32 -6.95 -1.00 -6.38
N TYR A 33 -5.66 -1.35 -6.45
CA TYR A 33 -4.95 -1.65 -7.69
C TYR A 33 -4.21 -2.99 -7.62
N ASN A 34 -4.44 -3.85 -8.60
CA ASN A 34 -3.80 -5.17 -8.68
C ASN A 34 -2.65 -5.15 -9.67
N SER A 35 -1.42 -5.21 -9.17
CA SER A 35 -0.23 -5.24 -10.00
C SER A 35 0.15 -6.67 -10.38
N LYS A 36 0.11 -6.97 -11.69
CA LYS A 36 0.53 -8.26 -12.26
C LYS A 36 1.51 -8.13 -13.43
N GLY A 37 1.78 -6.91 -13.89
CA GLY A 37 2.57 -6.65 -15.10
C GLY A 37 4.09 -6.80 -14.91
N GLY A 38 4.57 -6.83 -13.66
CA GLY A 38 6.00 -6.84 -13.36
C GLY A 38 6.64 -5.46 -13.50
N TYR A 39 7.90 -5.34 -13.10
CA TYR A 39 8.52 -4.04 -12.79
C TYR A 39 8.59 -3.06 -13.97
N TYR A 40 8.74 -3.60 -15.18
CA TYR A 40 8.92 -2.85 -16.42
C TYR A 40 7.60 -2.56 -17.17
N TYR A 41 6.46 -2.99 -16.62
CA TYR A 41 5.17 -2.69 -17.21
C TYR A 41 4.84 -1.20 -17.08
N ASN A 42 4.06 -0.68 -18.04
CA ASN A 42 3.56 0.68 -18.03
C ASN A 42 2.39 0.81 -17.04
N HIS A 43 2.73 0.84 -15.74
CA HIS A 43 1.76 0.99 -14.66
C HIS A 43 1.12 2.38 -14.69
N PRO A 44 -0.18 2.49 -14.36
CA PRO A 44 -0.86 3.77 -14.30
C PRO A 44 -0.33 4.62 -13.14
N TYR A 45 -0.17 5.91 -13.41
CA TYR A 45 0.08 6.93 -12.41
C TYR A 45 -1.23 7.66 -12.08
N PHE A 46 -1.65 7.57 -10.83
CA PHE A 46 -2.84 8.20 -10.29
C PHE A 46 -2.48 9.56 -9.73
N SER A 47 -3.20 10.61 -10.15
CA SER A 47 -3.00 11.94 -9.58
C SER A 47 -3.44 11.96 -8.13
N THR A 48 -2.63 12.52 -7.24
CA THR A 48 -3.00 12.69 -5.83
C THR A 48 -4.02 13.81 -5.64
N ALA A 49 -4.15 14.74 -6.60
CA ALA A 49 -5.14 15.81 -6.56
C ALA A 49 -6.61 15.32 -6.59
N ILE A 50 -6.85 14.09 -7.07
CA ILE A 50 -8.21 13.51 -7.11
C ILE A 50 -8.51 12.60 -5.90
N PHE A 51 -7.55 12.43 -4.99
CA PHE A 51 -7.73 11.58 -3.81
C PHE A 51 -8.60 12.28 -2.77
N LYS A 52 -9.54 11.52 -2.20
CA LYS A 52 -10.56 12.06 -1.28
C LYS A 52 -10.12 12.02 0.18
N ASN A 53 -9.16 11.15 0.51
CA ASN A 53 -8.76 10.86 1.88
C ASN A 53 -7.36 11.39 2.24
N ILE A 54 -6.74 12.19 1.37
CA ILE A 54 -5.54 12.94 1.74
C ILE A 54 -5.91 13.98 2.79
N GLN A 55 -5.12 14.04 3.86
CA GLN A 55 -5.25 15.10 4.86
C GLN A 55 -3.97 15.92 4.90
N VAL A 56 -4.12 17.23 4.97
CA VAL A 56 -3.03 18.16 5.26
C VAL A 56 -3.19 18.57 6.71
N GLY A 57 -2.24 18.14 7.56
CA GLY A 57 -2.23 18.45 8.98
C GLY A 57 -1.53 19.78 9.29
N PRO A 58 -1.31 20.07 10.59
CA PRO A 58 -0.50 21.20 11.03
C PRO A 58 0.89 21.18 10.37
N ASN A 59 1.47 22.36 10.15
CA ASN A 59 2.77 22.54 9.48
C ASN A 59 2.81 22.00 8.03
N ASN A 60 1.65 21.97 7.35
CA ASN A 60 1.50 21.50 5.97
C ASN A 60 2.02 20.05 5.75
N VAL A 61 1.94 19.22 6.78
CA VAL A 61 2.30 17.79 6.66
C VAL A 61 1.18 17.07 5.95
N THR A 62 1.47 16.55 4.76
CA THR A 62 0.50 15.79 3.97
C THR A 62 0.53 14.32 4.38
N LYS A 63 -0.63 13.74 4.68
CA LYS A 63 -0.78 12.35 5.10
C LYS A 63 -1.61 11.57 4.09
N LEU A 64 -1.08 10.42 3.68
CA LEU A 64 -1.76 9.46 2.83
C LEU A 64 -1.74 8.09 3.52
N ARG A 65 -2.90 7.45 3.65
CA ARG A 65 -2.96 6.06 4.14
C ARG A 65 -2.99 5.10 2.96
N LEU A 66 -2.10 4.12 3.00
CA LEU A 66 -1.85 3.15 1.93
C LEU A 66 -1.79 1.74 2.53
N GLY A 67 -1.84 0.73 1.68
CA GLY A 67 -1.62 -0.65 2.07
C GLY A 67 -1.07 -1.51 0.96
N VAL A 68 -0.32 -2.54 1.32
CA VAL A 68 0.25 -3.51 0.36
C VAL A 68 0.05 -4.94 0.87
N ALA A 69 -0.61 -5.77 0.08
CA ALA A 69 -0.68 -7.22 0.28
C ALA A 69 0.12 -7.91 -0.83
N ALA A 70 1.26 -8.50 -0.48
CA ALA A 70 2.17 -9.18 -1.39
C ALA A 70 3.10 -10.10 -0.60
N LYS A 71 3.70 -11.09 -1.26
CA LYS A 71 4.73 -11.94 -0.63
C LYS A 71 6.04 -11.16 -0.36
N ASN A 72 6.40 -10.28 -1.30
CA ASN A 72 7.59 -9.44 -1.32
C ASN A 72 7.42 -8.36 -2.41
N ASP A 73 8.36 -7.42 -2.48
CA ASP A 73 8.47 -6.43 -3.56
C ASP A 73 7.21 -5.58 -3.75
N GLY A 74 6.81 -4.90 -2.68
CA GLY A 74 5.81 -3.84 -2.72
C GLY A 74 6.44 -2.51 -3.15
N HIS A 75 6.30 -2.13 -4.42
CA HIS A 75 6.86 -0.88 -4.94
C HIS A 75 5.80 0.23 -4.99
N VAL A 76 6.10 1.33 -4.31
CA VAL A 76 5.34 2.59 -4.38
C VAL A 76 6.21 3.63 -5.08
N ARG A 77 5.74 4.17 -6.19
CA ARG A 77 6.43 5.18 -7.00
C ARG A 77 5.76 6.53 -6.83
N LEU A 78 6.56 7.57 -6.60
CA LEU A 78 6.12 8.95 -6.43
C LEU A 78 6.76 9.78 -7.54
N ALA A 79 5.93 10.44 -8.35
CA ALA A 79 6.35 11.17 -9.53
C ALA A 79 5.72 12.57 -9.61
N PRO A 80 6.41 13.54 -10.23
CA PRO A 80 5.85 14.87 -10.49
C PRO A 80 4.87 14.90 -11.65
N VAL A 81 4.86 13.89 -12.53
CA VAL A 81 4.01 13.88 -13.74
C VAL A 81 3.39 12.51 -13.98
N LYS A 82 2.26 12.49 -14.69
CA LYS A 82 1.51 11.26 -15.04
C LYS A 82 2.30 10.29 -15.92
N TYR A 83 3.17 10.80 -16.79
CA TYR A 83 3.94 10.00 -17.74
C TYR A 83 5.43 10.30 -17.55
N PRO A 84 6.09 9.70 -16.53
CA PRO A 84 7.47 10.02 -16.17
C PRO A 84 8.47 9.28 -17.08
N TYR A 85 8.36 9.51 -18.38
CA TYR A 85 9.20 8.90 -19.43
C TYR A 85 9.93 9.96 -20.26
N ASP A 86 9.97 11.20 -19.78
CA ASP A 86 10.76 12.25 -20.38
C ASP A 86 11.81 12.73 -19.38
N SER A 87 12.82 11.86 -19.15
CA SER A 87 13.93 12.07 -18.20
C SER A 87 13.47 12.61 -16.84
N THR A 88 12.41 12.03 -16.29
CA THR A 88 11.75 12.54 -15.09
C THR A 88 12.43 12.00 -13.85
N VAL A 89 12.87 12.89 -12.95
CA VAL A 89 13.36 12.50 -11.62
C VAL A 89 12.17 12.11 -10.73
N MET A 90 12.24 10.94 -10.13
CA MET A 90 11.17 10.38 -9.31
C MET A 90 11.72 9.51 -8.18
N ASN A 91 10.86 9.20 -7.22
CA ASN A 91 11.19 8.38 -6.06
C ASN A 91 10.46 7.04 -6.11
N GLU A 92 11.08 6.03 -5.51
CA GLU A 92 10.47 4.74 -5.31
C GLU A 92 10.80 4.20 -3.92
N ILE A 93 9.76 3.70 -3.27
CA ILE A 93 9.83 3.00 -2.00
C ILE A 93 9.57 1.53 -2.30
N VAL A 94 10.59 0.71 -2.09
CA VAL A 94 10.55 -0.74 -2.21
C VAL A 94 10.34 -1.31 -0.81
N LEU A 95 9.17 -1.86 -0.56
CA LEU A 95 8.81 -2.54 0.68
C LEU A 95 9.09 -4.04 0.53
N SER A 96 9.86 -4.60 1.46
CA SER A 96 10.12 -6.04 1.51
C SER A 96 10.64 -6.66 0.21
N GLY A 97 11.63 -6.02 -0.41
CA GLY A 97 12.37 -6.60 -1.52
C GLY A 97 13.34 -7.70 -1.09
N TRP A 98 14.05 -8.26 -2.08
CA TRP A 98 15.02 -9.35 -1.88
C TRP A 98 14.43 -10.52 -1.07
N ARG A 99 13.27 -11.03 -1.52
CA ARG A 99 12.54 -12.10 -0.82
C ARG A 99 12.13 -11.69 0.60
N ASN A 100 11.62 -10.47 0.76
CA ASN A 100 11.08 -9.96 2.02
C ASN A 100 12.15 -9.75 3.12
N THR A 101 13.39 -9.43 2.72
CA THR A 101 14.52 -9.21 3.65
C THR A 101 14.92 -7.74 3.80
N LYS A 102 14.65 -6.89 2.81
CA LYS A 102 15.05 -5.48 2.82
C LYS A 102 13.93 -4.55 2.39
N SER A 103 13.98 -3.31 2.84
CA SER A 103 13.24 -2.20 2.24
C SER A 103 14.21 -1.11 1.83
N GLU A 104 13.98 -0.52 0.66
CA GLU A 104 14.88 0.48 0.06
C GLU A 104 14.06 1.68 -0.40
N VAL A 105 14.57 2.88 -0.14
CA VAL A 105 14.09 4.11 -0.77
C VAL A 105 15.14 4.57 -1.73
N ARG A 106 14.74 4.83 -2.97
CA ARG A 106 15.62 5.27 -4.04
C ARG A 106 15.04 6.44 -4.81
N ARG A 107 15.94 7.23 -5.40
CA ARG A 107 15.63 8.28 -6.37
C ARG A 107 16.34 7.93 -7.67
N TYR A 108 15.67 8.14 -8.80
CA TYR A 108 16.26 7.91 -10.12
C TYR A 108 15.59 8.78 -11.18
N THR A 109 16.24 8.88 -12.33
CA THR A 109 15.69 9.48 -13.55
C THR A 109 15.06 8.39 -14.41
N ARG A 110 13.77 8.52 -14.74
CA ARG A 110 13.08 7.56 -15.61
C ARG A 110 12.89 8.15 -17.01
N THR A 111 13.27 7.35 -18.00
CA THR A 111 13.23 7.74 -19.43
C THR A 111 12.28 6.87 -20.22
N GLU A 112 12.03 5.63 -19.80
CA GLU A 112 11.10 4.71 -20.46
C GLU A 112 10.52 3.76 -19.39
N PRO A 113 9.43 3.02 -19.67
CA PRO A 113 8.90 2.02 -18.74
C PRO A 113 9.94 0.98 -18.28
N ASN A 114 10.96 0.67 -19.08
CA ASN A 114 12.01 -0.30 -18.75
C ASN A 114 13.38 0.32 -18.47
N LYS A 115 13.49 1.65 -18.37
CA LYS A 115 14.79 2.34 -18.35
C LYS A 115 14.87 3.42 -17.29
N VAL A 116 15.78 3.21 -16.35
CA VAL A 116 16.12 4.12 -15.26
C VAL A 116 17.60 4.50 -15.34
N LYS A 117 17.94 5.70 -14.89
CA LYS A 117 19.31 6.25 -14.82
C LYS A 117 19.51 6.98 -13.49
N ASP A 118 20.76 7.28 -13.16
CA ASP A 118 21.15 8.13 -12.02
C ASP A 118 20.53 7.67 -10.68
N GLN A 119 20.42 6.35 -10.50
CA GLN A 119 19.82 5.78 -9.31
C GLN A 119 20.73 6.05 -8.10
N ILE A 120 20.13 6.58 -7.04
CA ILE A 120 20.76 6.70 -5.73
C ILE A 120 19.85 6.07 -4.67
N VAL A 121 20.48 5.40 -3.70
CA VAL A 121 19.78 4.85 -2.53
C VAL A 121 19.78 5.91 -1.43
N LEU A 122 18.59 6.30 -0.99
CA LEU A 122 18.38 7.29 0.07
C LEU A 122 18.28 6.64 1.45
N LYS A 123 17.73 5.42 1.50
CA LYS A 123 17.59 4.64 2.73
C LYS A 123 17.54 3.16 2.41
N GLU A 124 18.18 2.35 3.24
CA GLU A 124 18.02 0.90 3.25
C GLU A 124 17.78 0.45 4.71
N LEU A 125 16.89 -0.52 4.92
CA LEU A 125 16.72 -1.20 6.20
C LEU A 125 16.30 -2.65 6.01
N SER A 126 16.47 -3.46 7.05
CA SER A 126 15.89 -4.81 7.08
C SER A 126 14.36 -4.72 7.15
N SER A 127 13.66 -5.49 6.32
CA SER A 127 12.19 -5.53 6.35
C SER A 127 11.63 -6.53 7.37
N LEU A 128 12.46 -7.44 7.88
CA LEU A 128 12.07 -8.48 8.84
C LEU A 128 10.77 -9.25 8.45
N GLY A 129 10.56 -9.50 7.15
CA GLY A 129 9.37 -10.21 6.71
C GLY A 129 8.07 -9.40 6.72
N MET A 130 8.10 -8.05 6.71
CA MET A 130 6.91 -7.23 6.98
C MET A 130 5.72 -7.41 6.01
N LEU A 131 5.95 -7.80 4.75
CA LEU A 131 4.86 -8.04 3.79
C LEU A 131 4.34 -9.48 3.89
N SER A 132 3.03 -9.63 3.66
CA SER A 132 2.36 -10.92 3.61
C SER A 132 1.32 -10.93 2.48
N GLU A 133 1.17 -12.08 1.83
CA GLU A 133 0.05 -12.31 0.90
C GLU A 133 -1.28 -12.55 1.63
N TYR A 134 -1.24 -12.84 2.94
CA TYR A 134 -2.41 -13.16 3.75
C TYR A 134 -3.06 -11.95 4.42
N GLY A 135 -2.41 -10.79 4.42
CA GLY A 135 -2.93 -9.56 5.00
C GLY A 135 -2.13 -8.34 4.56
N PRO A 136 -2.80 -7.19 4.32
CA PRO A 136 -2.12 -6.00 3.87
C PRO A 136 -1.34 -5.37 5.02
N LEU A 137 -0.11 -4.97 4.75
CA LEU A 137 0.60 -4.01 5.57
C LEU A 137 -0.04 -2.64 5.31
N MET A 138 -0.87 -2.16 6.25
CA MET A 138 -1.44 -0.82 6.22
C MET A 138 -0.52 0.17 6.92
N PHE A 139 -0.31 1.33 6.32
CA PHE A 139 0.55 2.37 6.87
C PHE A 139 0.13 3.76 6.40
N THR A 140 0.48 4.76 7.20
CA THR A 140 0.37 6.18 6.84
C THR A 140 1.74 6.69 6.39
N MET A 141 1.77 7.31 5.22
CA MET A 141 2.90 8.09 4.70
C MET A 141 2.66 9.55 5.04
N ALA A 142 3.50 10.12 5.90
CA ALA A 142 3.53 11.55 6.21
C ALA A 142 4.67 12.21 5.41
N ILE A 143 4.34 13.28 4.68
CA ILE A 143 5.26 14.03 3.82
C ILE A 143 5.29 15.47 4.33
N HIS A 144 6.46 15.92 4.76
CA HIS A 144 6.70 17.27 5.26
C HIS A 144 7.24 18.17 4.14
N GLN A 145 7.10 19.49 4.30
CA GLN A 145 7.48 20.46 3.27
C GLN A 145 9.00 20.52 3.00
N ASP A 146 9.82 20.14 3.96
CA ASP A 146 11.28 20.08 3.83
C ASP A 146 11.75 18.83 3.05
N GLY A 147 10.83 17.93 2.70
CA GLY A 147 11.10 16.65 2.05
C GLY A 147 11.26 15.47 3.02
N LEU A 148 10.95 15.65 4.31
CA LEU A 148 10.96 14.53 5.24
C LEU A 148 9.77 13.62 4.94
N VAL A 149 10.01 12.32 4.89
CA VAL A 149 8.98 11.32 4.69
C VAL A 149 9.07 10.24 5.75
N GLU A 150 7.94 9.94 6.36
CA GLU A 150 7.79 8.97 7.45
C GLU A 150 6.67 7.99 7.13
N LEU A 151 6.95 6.70 7.24
CA LEU A 151 5.96 5.63 7.10
C LEU A 151 5.74 4.98 8.45
N THR A 152 4.51 5.06 8.94
CA THR A 152 4.10 4.50 10.24
C THR A 152 3.00 3.48 10.02
N LYS A 153 3.15 2.27 10.55
CA LYS A 153 2.11 1.24 10.43
C LYS A 153 0.85 1.66 11.19
N ASP A 154 -0.30 1.21 10.72
CA ASP A 154 -1.55 1.40 11.46
C ASP A 154 -1.43 0.82 12.87
N GLY A 155 -1.77 1.63 13.89
CA GLY A 155 -1.69 1.25 15.30
C GLY A 155 -0.32 1.43 15.95
N GLU A 156 0.73 1.76 15.18
CA GLU A 156 2.04 2.14 15.69
C GLU A 156 2.18 3.66 15.74
N VAL A 157 3.07 4.16 16.61
CA VAL A 157 3.39 5.59 16.74
C VAL A 157 4.76 5.91 16.14
N VAL A 158 5.65 4.92 16.14
CA VAL A 158 7.02 5.06 15.65
C VAL A 158 7.06 4.70 14.16
N PRO A 159 7.63 5.55 13.28
CA PRO A 159 7.77 5.21 11.87
C PRO A 159 8.77 4.06 11.69
N PHE A 160 8.41 3.08 10.89
CA PHE A 160 9.31 1.95 10.56
C PHE A 160 10.29 2.33 9.44
N LEU A 161 9.95 3.32 8.62
CA LEU A 161 10.80 3.86 7.56
C LEU A 161 10.75 5.39 7.60
N LYS A 162 11.92 6.02 7.59
CA LYS A 162 12.10 7.48 7.57
C LYS A 162 13.24 7.85 6.64
N PHE A 163 13.02 8.82 5.76
CA PHE A 163 14.03 9.36 4.85
C PHE A 163 13.77 10.84 4.54
N GLN A 164 14.80 11.54 4.04
CA GLN A 164 14.72 12.94 3.62
C GLN A 164 15.03 13.05 2.14
N ASP A 165 14.16 13.71 1.38
CA ASP A 165 14.43 14.08 0.00
C ASP A 165 13.75 15.40 -0.39
N PRO A 166 14.50 16.51 -0.45
CA PRO A 166 13.94 17.80 -0.90
C PRO A 166 13.44 17.82 -2.35
N LYS A 167 13.80 16.81 -3.17
CA LYS A 167 13.35 16.69 -4.57
C LYS A 167 12.10 15.83 -4.73
N LEU A 168 11.56 15.28 -3.65
CA LEU A 168 10.41 14.40 -3.69
C LEU A 168 9.16 15.14 -4.18
N SER A 169 8.50 14.57 -5.18
CA SER A 169 7.16 14.99 -5.61
C SER A 169 6.20 13.81 -5.55
N TYR A 170 5.03 14.06 -5.00
CA TYR A 170 3.94 13.09 -4.86
C TYR A 170 2.70 13.52 -5.64
N GLU A 171 2.82 14.37 -6.65
CA GLU A 171 1.68 14.78 -7.50
C GLU A 171 1.00 13.59 -8.18
N TYR A 172 1.78 12.54 -8.45
CA TYR A 172 1.30 11.27 -8.95
C TYR A 172 1.90 10.10 -8.17
N ILE A 173 1.07 9.09 -7.90
CA ILE A 173 1.47 7.82 -7.30
C ILE A 173 1.23 6.67 -8.28
N SER A 174 2.17 5.75 -8.37
CA SER A 174 2.02 4.50 -9.12
C SER A 174 2.45 3.34 -8.25
N PHE A 175 1.91 2.17 -8.55
CA PHE A 175 2.28 0.93 -7.88
C PHE A 175 2.73 -0.09 -8.91
N CYS A 176 3.78 -0.84 -8.59
CA CYS A 176 4.24 -1.93 -9.45
C CYS A 176 4.66 -3.13 -8.61
N ASN A 177 4.94 -4.25 -9.25
CA ASN A 177 5.48 -5.43 -8.58
C ASN A 177 6.76 -5.87 -9.29
N TRP A 178 7.62 -6.64 -8.61
CA TRP A 178 8.80 -7.21 -9.27
C TRP A 178 8.42 -8.49 -10.03
N ASP A 179 8.42 -9.63 -9.34
CA ASP A 179 8.18 -10.96 -9.88
C ASP A 179 6.89 -11.61 -9.33
N VAL A 180 6.46 -11.20 -8.13
CA VAL A 180 5.23 -11.69 -7.47
C VAL A 180 4.09 -10.69 -7.62
N PRO A 181 2.82 -11.11 -7.78
CA PRO A 181 1.69 -10.19 -7.77
C PRO A 181 1.58 -9.41 -6.45
N ALA A 182 1.15 -8.16 -6.54
CA ALA A 182 0.92 -7.30 -5.38
C ALA A 182 -0.42 -6.59 -5.51
N ILE A 183 -1.16 -6.51 -4.39
CA ILE A 183 -2.41 -5.75 -4.29
C ILE A 183 -2.14 -4.51 -3.46
N TYR A 184 -2.48 -3.35 -4.03
CA TYR A 184 -2.29 -2.05 -3.42
C TYR A 184 -3.63 -1.48 -2.99
N PHE A 185 -3.64 -0.91 -1.78
CA PHE A 185 -4.72 -0.13 -1.21
C PHE A 185 -4.25 1.30 -1.11
N PHE A 186 -5.02 2.24 -1.63
CA PHE A 186 -4.62 3.65 -1.65
C PHE A 186 -5.83 4.56 -1.57
N ASP A 187 -5.56 5.84 -1.32
CA ASP A 187 -6.61 6.82 -1.00
C ASP A 187 -7.54 6.28 0.10
N CYS A 188 -6.95 5.73 1.16
CA CYS A 188 -7.69 5.13 2.28
C CYS A 188 -8.08 6.19 3.32
N PRO A 189 -9.26 6.10 3.96
CA PRO A 189 -9.61 6.93 5.10
C PRO A 189 -8.56 6.81 6.23
N LEU A 190 -8.03 7.94 6.70
CA LEU A 190 -6.99 8.00 7.75
C LEU A 190 -7.53 7.64 9.14
N GLU A 191 -8.76 8.04 9.44
CA GLU A 191 -9.45 7.63 10.65
C GLU A 191 -10.18 6.32 10.36
N ARG A 192 -9.82 5.23 11.07
CA ARG A 192 -10.79 4.17 11.30
C ARG A 192 -11.91 4.81 12.09
N ASP A 193 -13.12 4.80 11.53
CA ASP A 193 -14.30 5.36 12.15
C ASP A 193 -14.38 4.93 13.63
N LYS A 194 -14.05 5.87 14.55
CA LYS A 194 -14.06 5.63 16.00
C LYS A 194 -15.46 5.32 16.52
N ARG A 195 -16.49 5.43 15.66
CA ARG A 195 -17.89 5.13 15.96
C ARG A 195 -18.19 3.67 16.33
N ILE A 196 -17.23 2.75 16.25
CA ILE A 196 -17.44 1.36 16.73
C ILE A 196 -17.09 1.19 18.22
N CYS A 197 -16.40 2.15 18.86
CA CYS A 197 -16.05 2.05 20.28
C CYS A 197 -16.88 2.96 21.20
N GLU A 198 -17.82 3.74 20.67
CA GLU A 198 -18.78 4.48 21.50
C GLU A 198 -19.98 3.57 21.84
N GLY A 199 -19.79 2.80 22.91
CA GLY A 199 -20.83 2.39 23.85
C GLY A 199 -22.12 1.80 23.29
N ILE A 200 -22.14 0.47 23.12
CA ILE A 200 -23.39 -0.26 23.37
C ILE A 200 -23.56 -0.29 24.90
N VAL A 201 -24.17 0.75 25.45
CA VAL A 201 -24.77 0.71 26.79
C VAL A 201 -26.14 0.04 26.61
N PHE A 202 -26.26 -1.21 27.03
CA PHE A 202 -27.58 -1.84 27.16
C PHE A 202 -28.24 -1.32 28.45
N PRO A 203 -29.51 -0.88 28.40
CA PRO A 203 -30.31 -0.64 29.60
C PRO A 203 -30.62 -1.94 30.35
#